data_AF-A0A6A0HEY4-F1
#
_entry.id   AF-A0A6A0HEY4-F1
#
_cell.length_a   1.000
_cell.length_b   1.000
_cell.length_c   1.000
_cell.angle_alpha   90.00
_cell.angle_beta   90.00
_cell.angle_gamma   90.00
#
_symmetry.space_group_name_H-M   'P 1'
#
loop_
_entity.id
_entity.type
_entity.pdbx_description
1 polymer ?
#
loop_
_entity_poly.entity_id
_entity_poly.type
_entity_poly.pdbx_seq_one_letter_code
_entity_poly.pdbx_strand_id
1 'polypeptide(L)'
;MFGAFSHLWKKCTIVLALSIRLSVCPSVRDFAFSSTRKCALCHSLQELVSELQSRETDVYLVSGGFMSLISPVAEKLGIPRENVIANRLQFYFDGQYAGFDESQPTSRSGGKAEVVAALLRKHGYECLVMVGDGMTDMEACPPAHAFIGFGGNVEREAVKEKAPLYVTSFHWLRQRLNEKH
;
A
#
# COMPACT_ATOMS: atom_id res chain seq x y z
N MET A 1 14.01 15.32 -19.39
CA MET A 1 13.78 15.62 -17.95
C MET A 1 13.50 14.35 -17.12
N PHE A 2 14.05 13.18 -17.48
CA PHE A 2 13.82 11.89 -16.78
C PHE A 2 15.05 11.41 -15.98
N GLY A 3 16.22 12.01 -16.17
CA GLY A 3 17.49 11.57 -15.57
C GLY A 3 17.64 11.87 -14.07
N ALA A 4 16.83 12.77 -13.49
CA ALA A 4 16.88 13.07 -12.06
C ALA A 4 16.13 12.05 -11.20
N PHE A 5 15.25 11.23 -11.82
CA PHE A 5 14.47 10.24 -11.09
C PHE A 5 15.29 8.99 -10.74
N SER A 6 16.19 8.52 -11.62
CA SER A 6 16.86 7.21 -11.51
C SER A 6 17.76 7.03 -10.29
N HIS A 7 18.41 8.09 -9.80
CA HIS A 7 19.24 8.02 -8.60
C HIS A 7 18.44 8.00 -7.29
N LEU A 8 17.21 8.55 -7.30
CA LEU A 8 16.34 8.62 -6.13
C LEU A 8 15.86 7.22 -5.72
N TRP A 9 15.51 6.37 -6.69
CA TRP A 9 14.96 5.03 -6.45
C TRP A 9 15.88 4.09 -5.66
N LYS A 10 17.21 4.30 -5.69
CA LYS A 10 18.17 3.44 -4.98
C LYS A 10 18.17 3.63 -3.45
N LYS A 11 17.50 4.66 -2.93
CA LYS A 11 17.33 4.94 -1.49
C LYS A 11 15.88 5.20 -1.08
N CYS A 12 14.93 5.01 -2.00
CA CYS A 12 13.54 5.31 -1.72
C CYS A 12 12.89 4.22 -0.89
N THR A 13 12.40 4.58 0.29
CA THR A 13 11.42 3.78 1.02
C THR A 13 10.08 3.83 0.28
N ILE A 14 9.43 2.68 0.11
CA ILE A 14 8.12 2.63 -0.56
C ILE A 14 7.05 2.32 0.47
N VAL A 15 6.19 3.31 0.73
CA VAL A 15 4.94 3.08 1.43
C VAL A 15 3.91 2.65 0.40
N LEU A 16 3.71 1.34 0.32
CA LEU A 16 2.60 0.78 -0.40
C LEU A 16 1.33 1.03 0.42
N ALA A 17 0.72 2.21 0.26
CA ALA A 17 -0.66 2.41 0.69
C ALA A 17 -1.61 1.72 -0.27
N LEU A 18 -1.51 0.40 -0.27
CA LEU A 18 -2.45 -0.46 -0.90
C LEU A 18 -3.73 -0.37 -0.09
N SER A 19 -4.52 0.63 -0.46
CA SER A 19 -5.97 0.53 -0.53
C SER A 19 -6.34 -0.53 -1.58
N ILE A 20 -5.77 -1.73 -1.47
CA ILE A 20 -6.40 -2.91 -2.00
C ILE A 20 -7.69 -3.02 -1.20
N ARG A 21 -8.73 -2.35 -1.71
CA ARG A 21 -10.10 -2.70 -1.40
C ARG A 21 -10.16 -4.20 -1.64
N LEU A 22 -10.68 -4.90 -0.65
CA LEU A 22 -10.86 -6.35 -0.55
C LEU A 22 -11.46 -7.04 -1.79
N SER A 23 -11.81 -6.30 -2.84
CA SER A 23 -12.15 -6.80 -4.18
C SER A 23 -11.05 -7.66 -4.84
N VAL A 24 -9.78 -7.54 -4.45
CA VAL A 24 -8.70 -8.42 -4.98
C VAL A 24 -8.83 -9.85 -4.44
N CYS A 25 -9.40 -10.03 -3.24
CA CYS A 25 -9.62 -11.33 -2.61
C CYS A 25 -10.95 -11.30 -1.84
N PRO A 26 -12.09 -11.69 -2.46
CA PRO A 26 -13.42 -11.49 -1.89
C PRO A 26 -13.67 -12.25 -0.58
N SER A 27 -12.82 -13.21 -0.20
CA SER A 27 -12.81 -13.71 1.17
C SER A 27 -11.42 -14.21 1.59
N VAL A 28 -11.15 -14.09 2.90
CA VAL A 28 -10.00 -14.73 3.57
C VAL A 28 -10.10 -16.27 3.49
N ARG A 29 -11.29 -16.81 3.14
CA ARG A 29 -11.54 -18.25 2.92
C ARG A 29 -11.17 -18.73 1.51
N ASP A 30 -11.20 -17.87 0.50
CA ASP A 30 -10.96 -18.27 -0.89
C ASP A 30 -9.48 -18.46 -1.26
N PHE A 31 -8.56 -18.26 -0.30
CA PHE A 31 -7.16 -18.60 -0.54
C PHE A 31 -6.93 -20.12 -0.65
N ALA A 32 -7.91 -20.93 -0.24
CA ALA A 32 -7.84 -22.39 -0.34
C ALA A 32 -8.42 -22.96 -1.66
N PHE A 33 -9.06 -22.16 -2.53
CA PHE A 33 -9.73 -22.70 -3.72
C PHE A 33 -9.49 -21.90 -5.01
N SER A 34 -8.82 -22.58 -5.94
CA SER A 34 -8.55 -22.28 -7.35
C SER A 34 -9.61 -21.43 -8.08
N SER A 35 -9.17 -20.43 -8.86
CA SER A 35 -9.75 -20.00 -10.17
C SER A 35 -8.87 -18.94 -10.87
N THR A 36 -7.84 -19.43 -11.59
CA THR A 36 -7.14 -18.98 -12.82
C THR A 36 -7.02 -17.53 -13.31
N ARG A 37 -7.68 -16.49 -12.75
CA ARG A 37 -7.40 -15.07 -13.08
C ARG A 37 -7.16 -14.18 -11.84
N LYS A 38 -7.55 -14.63 -10.65
CA LYS A 38 -7.50 -13.85 -9.40
C LYS A 38 -6.12 -13.76 -8.74
N CYS A 39 -5.11 -14.53 -9.20
CA CYS A 39 -3.81 -14.62 -8.52
C CYS A 39 -2.68 -13.82 -9.17
N ALA A 40 -2.88 -13.21 -10.35
CA ALA A 40 -1.80 -12.50 -11.05
C ALA A 40 -1.41 -11.18 -10.37
N LEU A 41 -2.39 -10.42 -9.86
CA LEU A 41 -2.14 -9.19 -9.09
C LEU A 41 -1.45 -9.50 -7.77
N CYS A 42 -1.90 -10.54 -7.05
CA CYS A 42 -1.26 -10.95 -5.80
C CYS A 42 0.17 -11.44 -6.03
N HIS A 43 0.39 -12.20 -7.11
CA HIS A 43 1.72 -12.69 -7.46
C HIS A 43 2.68 -11.56 -7.84
N SER A 44 2.26 -10.67 -8.75
CA SER A 44 3.08 -9.51 -9.15
C SER A 44 3.34 -8.53 -7.99
N LEU A 45 2.40 -8.40 -7.05
CA LEU A 45 2.62 -7.65 -5.83
C LEU A 45 3.64 -8.33 -4.91
N GLN A 46 3.54 -9.65 -4.72
CA GLN A 46 4.49 -10.40 -3.91
C GLN A 46 5.92 -10.31 -4.48
N GLU A 47 6.07 -10.43 -5.80
CA GLU A 47 7.36 -10.23 -6.47
C GLU A 47 7.90 -8.81 -6.25
N LEU A 48 7.04 -7.79 -6.36
CA LEU A 48 7.43 -6.40 -6.13
C LEU A 48 7.89 -6.18 -4.68
N VAL A 49 7.13 -6.66 -3.69
CA VAL A 49 7.48 -6.54 -2.28
C VAL A 49 8.80 -7.25 -1.99
N SER A 50 8.98 -8.47 -2.50
CA SER A 50 10.22 -9.23 -2.33
C SER A 50 11.44 -8.52 -2.94
N GLU A 51 11.29 -7.89 -4.11
CA GLU A 51 12.36 -7.14 -4.79
C GLU A 51 12.69 -5.83 -4.05
N LEU A 52 11.70 -5.20 -3.42
CA LEU A 52 11.94 -4.02 -2.57
C LEU A 52 12.68 -4.42 -1.29
N GLN A 53 12.22 -5.48 -0.62
CA GLN A 53 12.85 -5.98 0.59
C GLN A 53 14.29 -6.47 0.35
N SER A 54 14.58 -7.09 -0.80
CA SER A 54 15.95 -7.50 -1.15
C SER A 54 16.91 -6.32 -1.36
N ARG A 55 16.37 -5.11 -1.52
CA ARG A 55 17.08 -3.83 -1.62
C ARG A 55 17.07 -3.06 -0.30
N GLU A 56 16.73 -3.71 0.80
CA GLU A 56 16.63 -3.10 2.14
C GLU A 56 15.63 -1.93 2.19
N THR A 57 14.61 -1.98 1.32
CA THR A 57 13.54 -0.99 1.27
C THR A 57 12.42 -1.40 2.22
N ASP A 58 12.12 -0.56 3.20
CA ASP A 58 10.97 -0.79 4.09
C ASP A 58 9.67 -0.69 3.29
N VAL A 59 8.79 -1.67 3.49
CA VAL A 59 7.47 -1.73 2.88
C VAL A 59 6.41 -1.68 3.96
N TYR A 60 5.46 -0.76 3.79
CA TYR A 60 4.32 -0.56 4.69
C TYR A 60 3.00 -0.86 3.98
N LEU A 61 2.00 -1.32 4.73
CA LEU A 61 0.60 -1.38 4.30
C LEU A 61 -0.21 -0.39 5.10
N VAL A 62 -0.77 0.62 4.44
CA VAL A 62 -1.62 1.64 5.08
C VAL A 62 -3.02 1.56 4.47
N SER A 63 -4.03 1.24 5.28
CA SER A 63 -5.40 1.01 4.80
C SER A 63 -6.45 1.59 5.75
N GLY A 64 -7.53 2.14 5.17
CA GLY A 64 -8.75 2.46 5.92
C GLY A 64 -9.60 1.22 6.26
N GLY A 65 -9.20 0.04 5.80
CA GLY A 65 -9.81 -1.24 6.16
C GLY A 65 -9.42 -1.70 7.57
N PHE A 66 -9.81 -2.93 7.90
CA PHE A 66 -9.59 -3.49 9.24
C PHE A 66 -8.36 -4.40 9.31
N MET A 67 -7.60 -4.31 10.39
CA MET A 67 -6.41 -5.10 10.68
C MET A 67 -6.65 -6.60 10.53
N SER A 68 -7.82 -7.11 10.93
CA SER A 68 -8.21 -8.53 10.80
C SER A 68 -8.24 -9.02 9.35
N LEU A 69 -8.51 -8.13 8.40
CA LEU A 69 -8.58 -8.44 6.97
C LEU A 69 -7.23 -8.25 6.27
N ILE A 70 -6.43 -7.29 6.74
CA ILE A 70 -5.14 -6.95 6.13
C ILE A 70 -4.01 -7.86 6.63
N SER A 71 -4.05 -8.30 7.90
CA SER A 71 -2.97 -9.11 8.50
C SER A 71 -2.63 -10.38 7.70
N PRO A 72 -3.62 -11.20 7.24
CA PRO A 72 -3.30 -12.40 6.45
C PRO A 72 -2.68 -12.10 5.08
N VAL A 73 -2.94 -10.90 4.53
CA VAL A 73 -2.32 -10.44 3.28
C VAL A 73 -0.88 -10.01 3.55
N ALA A 74 -0.65 -9.24 4.61
CA ALA A 74 0.68 -8.81 5.03
C ALA A 74 1.62 -9.99 5.28
N GLU A 75 1.14 -11.00 6.02
CA GLU A 75 1.90 -12.22 6.31
C GLU A 75 2.36 -12.95 5.04
N LYS A 76 1.49 -13.04 4.03
CA LYS A 76 1.83 -13.69 2.75
C LYS A 76 2.79 -12.88 1.90
N LEU A 77 2.75 -11.56 2.02
CA LEU A 77 3.68 -10.65 1.37
C LEU A 77 5.03 -10.57 2.12
N GLY A 78 5.16 -11.21 3.29
CA GLY A 78 6.35 -11.09 4.12
C GLY A 78 6.53 -9.70 4.74
N ILE A 79 5.43 -8.95 4.89
CA ILE A 79 5.46 -7.61 5.50
C ILE A 79 5.27 -7.76 7.02
N PRO A 80 6.19 -7.22 7.83
CA PRO A 80 6.12 -7.37 9.27
C PRO A 80 4.90 -6.63 9.84
N ARG A 81 4.33 -7.14 10.93
CA ARG A 81 3.03 -6.68 11.46
C ARG A 81 3.07 -5.22 11.91
N GLU A 82 4.20 -4.77 12.40
CA GLU A 82 4.51 -3.39 12.79
C GLU A 82 4.45 -2.41 11.61
N ASN A 83 4.59 -2.91 10.37
CA ASN A 83 4.49 -2.11 9.16
C ASN A 83 3.06 -2.11 8.57
N VAL A 84 2.08 -2.69 9.29
CA VAL A 84 0.67 -2.70 8.90
C VAL A 84 -0.11 -1.71 9.74
N ILE A 85 -0.61 -0.65 9.10
CA ILE A 85 -1.40 0.40 9.71
C ILE A 85 -2.82 0.35 9.14
N ALA A 86 -3.77 -0.06 9.98
CA ALA A 86 -5.17 -0.22 9.63
C ALA A 86 -6.08 -0.04 10.85
N ASN A 87 -7.38 0.15 10.60
CA ASN A 87 -8.38 0.29 11.65
C ASN A 87 -8.52 -1.02 12.45
N ARG A 88 -8.83 -0.93 13.74
CA ARG A 88 -9.02 -2.11 14.60
C ARG A 88 -10.47 -2.17 15.06
N LEU A 89 -11.12 -3.31 14.84
CA LEU A 89 -12.43 -3.58 15.42
C LEU A 89 -12.26 -3.84 16.92
N GLN A 90 -13.18 -3.32 17.71
CA GLN A 90 -13.30 -3.61 19.13
C GLN A 90 -14.51 -4.51 19.35
N PHE A 91 -14.38 -5.46 20.27
CA PHE A 91 -15.44 -6.38 20.65
C PHE A 91 -15.55 -6.40 22.16
N TYR A 92 -16.77 -6.54 22.66
CA TYR A 92 -17.02 -6.82 24.07
C TYR A 92 -16.58 -8.24 24.44
N PHE A 93 -16.49 -8.53 25.74
CA PHE A 93 -16.09 -9.85 26.25
C PHE A 93 -17.02 -10.99 25.79
N ASP A 94 -18.27 -10.69 25.45
CA ASP A 94 -19.25 -11.63 24.91
C ASP A 94 -19.16 -11.82 23.38
N GLY A 95 -18.18 -11.17 22.74
CA GLY A 95 -17.95 -11.22 21.30
C GLY A 95 -18.84 -10.28 20.49
N GLN A 96 -19.70 -9.47 21.12
CA GLN A 96 -20.49 -8.47 20.41
C GLN A 96 -19.63 -7.32 19.90
N TYR A 97 -20.01 -6.76 18.77
CA TYR A 97 -19.33 -5.60 18.17
C TYR A 97 -19.43 -4.39 19.10
N ALA A 98 -18.27 -3.85 19.49
CA ALA A 98 -18.16 -2.71 20.41
C ALA A 98 -17.74 -1.40 19.69
N GLY A 99 -17.54 -1.44 18.38
CA GLY A 99 -17.05 -0.30 17.60
C GLY A 99 -15.70 -0.56 16.95
N PHE A 100 -14.97 0.51 16.67
CA PHE A 100 -13.61 0.46 16.19
C PHE A 100 -12.74 1.45 16.96
N ASP A 101 -11.42 1.22 16.95
CA ASP A 101 -10.45 2.08 17.60
C ASP A 101 -10.32 3.42 16.84
N GLU A 102 -11.02 4.43 17.33
CA GLU A 102 -11.01 5.80 16.78
C GLU A 102 -9.67 6.52 16.97
N SER A 103 -8.78 6.00 17.82
CA SER A 103 -7.43 6.57 17.96
C SER A 103 -6.56 6.30 16.73
N GLN A 104 -6.92 5.33 15.88
CA GLN A 104 -6.20 5.02 14.66
C GLN A 104 -6.34 6.17 13.64
N PRO A 105 -5.23 6.72 13.11
CA PRO A 105 -5.29 7.79 12.11
C PRO A 105 -6.13 7.39 10.89
N THR A 106 -6.05 6.13 10.47
CA THR A 106 -6.78 5.56 9.32
C THR A 106 -8.30 5.53 9.47
N SER A 107 -8.84 5.93 10.63
CA SER A 107 -10.28 6.01 10.89
C SER A 107 -10.92 7.29 10.33
N ARG A 108 -10.11 8.33 10.06
CA ARG A 108 -10.56 9.64 9.56
C ARG A 108 -10.01 9.96 8.17
N SER A 109 -10.68 10.89 7.49
CA SER A 109 -10.15 11.49 6.27
C SER A 109 -8.81 12.17 6.55
N GLY A 110 -7.85 12.06 5.62
CA GLY A 110 -6.48 12.52 5.84
C GLY A 110 -5.61 11.60 6.71
N GLY A 111 -6.15 10.53 7.27
CA GLY A 111 -5.43 9.59 8.12
C GLY A 111 -4.16 9.01 7.51
N LYS A 112 -4.16 8.74 6.21
CA LYS A 112 -2.97 8.24 5.49
C LYS A 112 -1.86 9.26 5.44
N ALA A 113 -2.17 10.54 5.25
CA ALA A 113 -1.19 11.62 5.27
C ALA A 113 -0.54 11.72 6.65
N GLU A 114 -1.31 11.55 7.73
CA GLU A 114 -0.78 11.52 9.09
C GLU A 114 0.16 10.34 9.35
N VAL A 115 -0.19 9.15 8.85
CA VAL A 115 0.68 7.96 8.93
C VAL A 115 1.98 8.21 8.18
N VAL A 116 1.92 8.72 6.95
CA VAL A 116 3.12 9.08 6.19
C VAL A 116 3.96 10.10 6.94
N ALA A 117 3.35 11.16 7.48
CA ALA A 117 4.06 12.15 8.27
C ALA A 117 4.75 11.54 9.50
N ALA A 118 4.09 10.60 10.18
CA ALA A 118 4.65 9.90 11.34
C ALA A 118 5.83 9.01 10.95
N LEU A 119 5.75 8.30 9.82
CA LEU A 119 6.84 7.48 9.30
C LEU A 119 8.07 8.33 8.94
N LEU A 120 7.86 9.46 8.24
CA LEU A 120 8.93 10.40 7.93
C LEU A 120 9.62 10.94 9.18
N ARG A 121 8.85 11.32 10.22
CA ARG A 121 9.43 11.80 11.49
C ARG A 121 10.17 10.71 12.26
N LYS A 122 9.64 9.48 12.27
CA LYS A 122 10.18 8.38 13.06
C LYS A 122 11.47 7.81 12.47
N HIS A 123 11.51 7.65 11.14
CA HIS A 123 12.60 6.95 10.46
C HIS A 123 13.51 7.89 9.66
N GLY A 124 13.11 9.14 9.43
CA GLY A 124 13.92 10.09 8.68
C GLY A 124 14.08 9.75 7.20
N TYR A 125 13.11 9.04 6.61
CA TYR A 125 13.19 8.62 5.20
C TYR A 125 13.38 9.82 4.26
N GLU A 126 14.46 9.83 3.50
CA GLU A 126 14.77 10.85 2.50
C GLU A 126 13.85 10.78 1.28
N CYS A 127 13.26 9.61 1.03
CA CYS A 127 12.30 9.39 -0.03
C CYS A 127 11.26 8.38 0.42
N LEU A 128 9.98 8.76 0.30
CA LEU A 128 8.82 7.98 0.68
C LEU A 128 7.81 8.09 -0.46
N VAL A 129 7.58 6.98 -1.15
CA VAL A 129 6.66 6.90 -2.28
C VAL A 129 5.35 6.27 -1.82
N MET A 130 4.23 6.95 -2.10
CA MET A 130 2.87 6.48 -1.85
C MET A 130 2.32 5.82 -3.12
N VAL A 131 1.80 4.59 -3.03
CA VAL A 131 1.17 3.89 -4.17
C VAL A 131 -0.27 3.51 -3.80
N GLY A 132 -1.27 3.98 -4.55
CA GLY A 132 -2.68 3.68 -4.25
C GLY A 132 -3.67 4.04 -5.36
N ASP A 133 -4.91 3.54 -5.26
CA ASP A 133 -5.97 3.74 -6.27
C ASP A 133 -6.90 4.93 -5.96
N GLY A 134 -6.88 5.44 -4.73
CA GLY A 134 -7.86 6.39 -4.21
C GLY A 134 -7.35 7.82 -4.09
N MET A 135 -8.29 8.76 -4.06
CA MET A 135 -8.00 10.18 -3.78
C MET A 135 -7.34 10.38 -2.42
N THR A 136 -7.75 9.62 -1.41
CA THR A 136 -7.14 9.69 -0.07
C THR A 136 -5.71 9.15 -0.03
N ASP A 137 -5.31 8.32 -1.00
CA ASP A 137 -3.91 7.92 -1.17
C ASP A 137 -3.11 9.06 -1.79
N MET A 138 -3.65 9.69 -2.84
CA MET A 138 -3.03 10.83 -3.51
C MET A 138 -2.86 12.04 -2.57
N GLU A 139 -3.86 12.30 -1.73
CA GLU A 139 -3.83 13.37 -0.71
C GLU A 139 -2.73 13.18 0.34
N ALA A 140 -2.14 11.98 0.47
CA ALA A 140 -0.98 11.77 1.33
C ALA A 140 0.34 12.25 0.69
N CYS A 141 0.29 12.86 -0.50
CA CYS A 141 1.42 13.46 -1.21
C CYS A 141 1.10 14.92 -1.54
N PRO A 142 1.57 15.91 -0.75
CA PRO A 142 2.43 15.78 0.44
C PRO A 142 1.69 15.22 1.68
N PRO A 143 2.39 14.64 2.68
CA PRO A 143 3.83 14.74 2.94
C PRO A 143 4.71 13.67 2.28
N ALA A 144 4.14 12.68 1.58
CA ALA A 144 4.94 11.78 0.75
C ALA A 144 5.73 12.57 -0.30
N HIS A 145 6.88 12.02 -0.70
CA HIS A 145 7.75 12.65 -1.69
C HIS A 145 7.27 12.42 -3.12
N ALA A 146 6.56 11.31 -3.35
CA ALA A 146 5.95 10.99 -4.63
C ALA A 146 4.68 10.16 -4.45
N PHE A 147 3.78 10.26 -5.43
CA PHE A 147 2.59 9.44 -5.53
C PHE A 147 2.54 8.71 -6.87
N ILE A 148 2.18 7.43 -6.82
CA ILE A 148 1.92 6.58 -7.97
C ILE A 148 0.47 6.11 -7.89
N GLY A 149 -0.35 6.56 -8.85
CA GLY A 149 -1.71 6.07 -8.99
C GLY A 149 -1.71 4.64 -9.49
N PHE A 150 -2.50 3.76 -8.86
CA PHE A 150 -2.60 2.36 -9.23
C PHE A 150 -4.01 2.00 -9.69
N GLY A 151 -4.15 1.66 -10.97
CA GLY A 151 -5.42 1.27 -11.61
C GLY A 151 -5.62 -0.21 -11.83
N GLY A 152 -4.72 -1.08 -11.34
CA GLY A 152 -4.76 -2.52 -11.71
C GLY A 152 -5.95 -3.31 -11.15
N ASN A 153 -6.68 -2.75 -10.18
CA ASN A 153 -7.91 -3.34 -9.63
C ASN A 153 -9.15 -2.51 -9.99
N VAL A 154 -9.11 -1.21 -9.71
CA VAL A 154 -10.18 -0.26 -10.05
C VAL A 154 -9.51 0.97 -10.64
N GLU A 155 -9.87 1.31 -11.87
CA GLU A 155 -9.47 2.59 -12.45
C GLU A 155 -10.40 3.69 -11.95
N ARG A 156 -9.81 4.72 -11.34
CA ARG A 156 -10.54 5.93 -10.95
C ARG A 156 -10.04 7.08 -11.80
N GLU A 157 -10.90 7.62 -12.66
CA GLU A 157 -10.53 8.74 -13.54
C GLU A 157 -9.95 9.92 -12.76
N ALA A 158 -10.55 10.26 -11.62
CA ALA A 158 -10.06 11.35 -10.76
C ALA A 158 -8.60 11.18 -10.30
N VAL A 159 -8.13 9.94 -10.11
CA VAL A 159 -6.72 9.65 -9.75
C VAL A 159 -5.87 9.57 -11.00
N LYS A 160 -6.37 8.96 -12.07
CA LYS A 160 -5.67 8.84 -13.36
C LYS A 160 -5.32 10.20 -13.98
N GLU A 161 -6.24 11.16 -13.89
CA GLU A 161 -6.03 12.52 -14.41
C GLU A 161 -5.06 13.35 -13.56
N LYS A 162 -4.94 13.05 -12.26
CA LYS A 162 -4.19 13.88 -11.30
C LYS A 162 -2.86 13.29 -10.86
N ALA A 163 -2.68 11.98 -10.99
CA ALA A 163 -1.45 11.31 -10.59
C ALA A 163 -0.30 11.64 -11.55
N PRO A 164 0.88 12.08 -11.05
CA PRO A 164 2.04 12.33 -11.90
C PRO A 164 2.52 11.09 -12.65
N LEU A 165 2.35 9.92 -12.02
CA LEU A 165 2.58 8.62 -12.61
C LEU A 165 1.37 7.74 -12.29
N TYR A 166 0.81 7.11 -13.32
CA TYR A 166 -0.30 6.18 -13.18
C TYR A 166 0.05 4.85 -13.84
N VAL A 167 -0.15 3.75 -13.12
CA VAL A 167 0.19 2.40 -13.59
C VAL A 167 -0.98 1.45 -13.34
N THR A 168 -1.13 0.47 -14.21
CA THR A 168 -2.17 -0.56 -14.10
C THR A 168 -1.60 -1.94 -13.76
N SER A 169 -0.28 -2.06 -13.65
CA SER A 169 0.40 -3.34 -13.39
C SER A 169 1.64 -3.15 -12.53
N PHE A 170 1.74 -3.96 -11.45
CA PHE A 170 2.95 -4.03 -10.62
C PHE A 170 4.15 -4.56 -11.39
N HIS A 171 3.94 -5.37 -12.43
CA HIS A 171 5.02 -5.85 -13.28
C HIS A 171 5.77 -4.69 -13.95
N TRP A 172 5.04 -3.66 -14.42
CA TRP A 172 5.65 -2.48 -15.03
C TRP A 172 6.50 -1.71 -14.01
N LEU A 173 6.00 -1.54 -12.78
CA LEU A 173 6.78 -0.93 -11.69
C LEU A 173 8.06 -1.72 -11.40
N ARG A 174 7.97 -3.05 -11.32
CA ARG A 174 9.12 -3.93 -11.11
C ARG A 174 10.17 -3.79 -12.22
N GLN A 175 9.74 -3.72 -13.49
CA GLN A 175 10.67 -3.52 -14.60
C GLN A 175 11.43 -2.20 -14.46
N ARG A 176 10.74 -1.11 -14.10
CA ARG A 176 11.39 0.19 -13.86
C ARG A 176 12.34 0.18 -12.68
N LEU A 177 12.05 -0.57 -11.62
CA LEU A 177 12.99 -0.77 -10.50
C LEU A 177 14.27 -1.51 -10.94
N ASN A 178 14.18 -2.35 -11.98
CA ASN A 178 15.27 -3.19 -12.46
C ASN A 178 16.01 -2.61 -13.67
N GLU A 179 15.52 -1.52 -14.26
CA GLU A 179 16.23 -0.79 -15.31
C GLU A 179 17.55 -0.25 -14.74
N LYS A 180 18.66 -0.90 -15.13
CA LYS A 180 20.01 -0.42 -14.85
C LYS A 180 20.22 0.86 -15.65
N HIS A 181 20.29 1.99 -14.97
CA HIS A 181 20.93 3.21 -15.45
C HIS A 181 22.36 3.28 -14.90
#